data_AF-A0AAV9J4V5-F1
#
_entry.id   AF-A0AAV9J4V5-F1
#
_cell.length_a   1.000
_cell.length_b   1.000
_cell.length_c   1.000
_cell.angle_alpha   90.00
_cell.angle_beta   90.00
_cell.angle_gamma   90.00
#
_symmetry.space_group_name_H-M   'P 1'
#
loop_
_entity.id
_entity.type
_entity.pdbx_description
1 polymer ?
#
loop_
_entity_poly.entity_id
_entity_poly.type
_entity_poly.pdbx_seq_one_letter_code
_entity_poly.pdbx_strand_id
1 'polypeptide(L)'
;MPSLATLILLAATAAPLALAQLTSSKRGLCYVSSKTSSTDDKIWDESGSDLTWYYNYGTSPTSGYDGHLDFVPMLWGAPSSDTDMTFYNTVKGLIDGGMNISYVLAFNEPDGCTSGGSCVSADTAAQTWIREIEPLKKLGVKLGAPAVTGAPSGFTWLQNFFTACAGNCSADFLPLHWYGNFEGLASHVGQANATYANMTMWVTEYAYADADLSDSQEFYNQSSSFFDRIDYITHYSYFGAFRSDTSNVGVDTAMLTQKGELTDIGAWYLGMDATGEVPKGDAAQVAKFAGWVIVVAVAAFWTIA
;
A
#
# COMPACT_ATOMS: atom_id res chain seq x y z
N MET A 1 25.44 -37.67 52.35
CA MET A 1 25.08 -36.23 52.31
C MET A 1 24.95 -35.84 50.84
N PRO A 2 23.73 -35.62 50.31
CA PRO A 2 23.53 -35.35 48.89
C PRO A 2 23.72 -33.85 48.61
N SER A 3 24.34 -33.51 47.50
CA SER A 3 24.42 -32.13 47.00
C SER A 3 23.40 -31.98 45.86
N LEU A 4 22.38 -31.17 46.09
CA LEU A 4 21.33 -30.80 45.14
C LEU A 4 21.93 -30.17 43.88
N ALA A 5 21.59 -30.71 42.72
CA ALA A 5 21.74 -30.01 41.44
C ALA A 5 20.48 -29.18 41.21
N THR A 6 20.62 -27.86 41.20
CA THR A 6 19.52 -26.93 40.91
C THR A 6 19.39 -26.79 39.40
N LEU A 7 18.36 -27.40 38.83
CA LEU A 7 17.95 -27.22 37.44
C LEU A 7 17.23 -25.86 37.34
N ILE A 8 17.85 -24.86 36.71
CA ILE A 8 17.19 -23.60 36.40
C ILE A 8 16.36 -23.82 35.14
N LEU A 9 15.05 -23.97 35.32
CA LEU A 9 14.08 -23.97 34.22
C LEU A 9 13.89 -22.50 33.78
N LEU A 10 14.46 -22.11 32.64
CA LEU A 10 14.06 -20.87 31.97
C LEU A 10 12.63 -21.07 31.44
N ALA A 11 11.64 -20.56 32.16
CA ALA A 11 10.31 -20.38 31.61
C ALA A 11 10.38 -19.25 30.57
N ALA A 12 10.36 -19.61 29.29
CA ALA A 12 10.11 -18.65 28.22
C ALA A 12 8.65 -18.18 28.37
N THR A 13 8.46 -16.99 28.95
CA THR A 13 7.16 -16.33 28.94
C THR A 13 6.86 -15.95 27.50
N ALA A 14 5.93 -16.67 26.85
CA ALA A 14 5.32 -16.21 25.63
C ALA A 14 4.71 -14.83 25.92
N ALA A 15 5.28 -13.78 25.31
CA ALA A 15 4.66 -12.47 25.36
C ALA A 15 3.26 -12.61 24.76
N PRO A 16 2.21 -12.05 25.39
CA PRO A 16 0.92 -11.98 24.72
C PRO A 16 1.14 -11.24 23.40
N LEU A 17 0.62 -11.80 22.31
CA LEU A 17 0.43 -11.06 21.05
C LEU A 17 -0.26 -9.76 21.45
N ALA A 18 0.48 -8.66 21.43
CA ALA A 18 -0.09 -7.35 21.66
C ALA A 18 -1.17 -7.19 20.59
N LEU A 19 -2.42 -7.06 21.02
CA LEU A 19 -3.48 -6.58 20.14
C LEU A 19 -2.92 -5.38 19.37
N ALA A 20 -3.10 -5.38 18.05
CA ALA A 20 -2.74 -4.24 17.22
C ALA A 20 -3.25 -2.97 17.91
N GLN A 21 -2.40 -1.94 17.97
CA GLN A 21 -2.84 -0.67 18.52
C GLN A 21 -4.04 -0.24 17.68
N LEU A 22 -5.21 -0.11 18.30
CA LEU A 22 -6.44 0.14 17.55
C LEU A 22 -6.27 1.40 16.71
N THR A 23 -5.53 2.40 17.23
CA THR A 23 -5.26 3.66 16.55
C THR A 23 -3.81 3.89 16.19
N SER A 24 -3.59 4.48 15.00
CA SER A 24 -2.27 4.92 14.54
C SER A 24 -2.39 6.11 13.59
N SER A 25 -1.69 7.20 13.91
CA SER A 25 -1.63 8.40 13.06
C SER A 25 -0.80 8.20 11.79
N LYS A 26 -0.25 7.01 11.55
CA LYS A 26 0.54 6.69 10.34
C LYS A 26 -0.34 6.15 9.21
N ARG A 27 -1.57 5.73 9.51
CA ARG A 27 -2.48 5.10 8.55
C ARG A 27 -3.00 6.13 7.55
N GLY A 28 -2.94 5.75 6.28
CA GLY A 28 -3.58 6.47 5.20
C GLY A 28 -4.34 5.57 4.25
N LEU A 29 -5.02 6.19 3.31
CA LEU A 29 -5.86 5.50 2.35
C LEU A 29 -5.20 5.47 0.97
N CYS A 30 -4.89 4.27 0.50
CA CYS A 30 -4.66 4.02 -0.92
C CYS A 30 -6.03 3.90 -1.60
N TYR A 31 -6.54 5.03 -2.10
CA TYR A 31 -7.89 5.10 -2.67
C TYR A 31 -7.93 4.51 -4.07
N VAL A 32 -8.82 3.54 -4.28
CA VAL A 32 -9.10 2.93 -5.58
C VAL A 32 -10.52 3.28 -5.99
N SER A 33 -10.68 4.04 -7.07
CA SER A 33 -12.02 4.36 -7.58
C SER A 33 -12.70 3.10 -8.13
N SER A 34 -13.98 2.93 -7.78
CA SER A 34 -14.81 1.84 -8.25
C SER A 34 -16.20 2.35 -8.65
N LYS A 35 -17.03 1.45 -9.22
CA LYS A 35 -18.43 1.76 -9.53
C LYS A 35 -19.28 2.03 -8.27
N THR A 36 -18.81 1.61 -7.09
CA THR A 36 -19.50 1.76 -5.81
C THR A 36 -18.91 2.88 -4.95
N SER A 37 -17.92 3.64 -5.45
CA SER A 37 -17.31 4.77 -4.72
C SER A 37 -18.36 5.75 -4.18
N SER A 38 -19.41 6.07 -4.95
CA SER A 38 -20.46 6.99 -4.49
C SER A 38 -21.22 6.54 -3.25
N THR A 39 -21.20 5.25 -2.92
CA THR A 39 -21.77 4.70 -1.68
C THR A 39 -20.72 4.43 -0.62
N ASP A 40 -19.55 3.93 -1.03
CA ASP A 40 -18.55 3.38 -0.12
C ASP A 40 -17.58 4.44 0.41
N ASP A 41 -17.36 5.54 -0.33
CA ASP A 41 -16.32 6.52 0.00
C ASP A 41 -16.50 7.16 1.38
N LYS A 42 -17.75 7.25 1.86
CA LYS A 42 -18.05 7.78 3.19
C LYS A 42 -17.42 6.97 4.32
N ILE A 43 -17.26 5.66 4.12
CA ILE A 43 -16.69 4.75 5.13
C ILE A 43 -15.26 5.19 5.50
N TRP A 44 -14.52 5.77 4.56
CA TRP A 44 -13.10 6.12 4.75
C TRP A 44 -12.88 7.45 5.47
N ASP A 45 -13.80 8.41 5.28
CA ASP A 45 -13.71 9.79 5.79
C ASP A 45 -14.66 10.06 6.96
N GLU A 46 -15.37 9.04 7.45
CA GLU A 46 -16.32 9.17 8.55
C GLU A 46 -15.63 9.50 9.88
N SER A 47 -16.31 10.33 10.70
CA SER A 47 -15.83 10.74 12.01
C SER A 47 -15.57 9.53 12.91
N GLY A 48 -14.30 9.25 13.22
CA GLY A 48 -13.87 8.09 14.01
C GLY A 48 -12.89 7.18 13.29
N SER A 49 -12.70 7.36 11.97
CA SER A 49 -11.61 6.73 11.21
C SER A 49 -10.25 7.22 11.71
N ASP A 50 -9.30 6.29 11.86
CA ASP A 50 -7.90 6.60 12.20
C ASP A 50 -7.04 7.04 11.02
N LEU A 51 -7.63 7.15 9.83
CA LEU A 51 -6.94 7.60 8.64
C LEU A 51 -6.62 9.09 8.76
N THR A 52 -5.41 9.47 8.31
CA THR A 52 -4.93 10.87 8.41
C THR A 52 -4.56 11.48 7.06
N TRP A 53 -4.29 10.65 6.06
CA TRP A 53 -3.89 11.07 4.72
C TRP A 53 -4.43 10.11 3.67
N TYR A 54 -4.49 10.54 2.42
CA TYR A 54 -4.83 9.66 1.30
C TYR A 54 -4.18 10.07 -0.01
N TYR A 55 -4.09 9.12 -0.92
CA TYR A 55 -3.78 9.37 -2.33
C TYR A 55 -4.70 8.50 -3.21
N ASN A 56 -4.90 8.92 -4.46
CA ASN A 56 -5.84 8.29 -5.39
C ASN A 56 -5.23 7.96 -6.75
N TYR A 57 -3.90 7.80 -6.80
CA TYR A 57 -3.09 7.69 -8.02
C TYR A 57 -3.16 8.88 -8.98
N GLY A 58 -3.84 9.96 -8.58
CA GLY A 58 -4.07 11.14 -9.38
C GLY A 58 -3.38 12.38 -8.82
N THR A 59 -3.43 13.45 -9.59
CA THR A 59 -2.85 14.75 -9.26
C THR A 59 -3.81 15.65 -8.48
N SER A 60 -5.09 15.28 -8.42
CA SER A 60 -6.18 16.09 -7.86
C SER A 60 -7.00 15.26 -6.85
N PRO A 61 -7.53 15.91 -5.80
CA PRO A 61 -8.25 15.24 -4.73
C PRO A 61 -9.54 14.57 -5.24
N THR A 62 -9.95 13.49 -4.56
CA THR A 62 -11.23 12.84 -4.82
C THR A 62 -12.36 13.75 -4.34
N SER A 63 -13.37 13.96 -5.18
CA SER A 63 -14.54 14.76 -4.79
C SER A 63 -15.31 14.09 -3.65
N GLY A 64 -15.65 14.84 -2.61
CA GLY A 64 -16.46 14.33 -1.50
C GLY A 64 -15.69 14.06 -0.20
N TYR A 65 -14.36 14.12 -0.22
CA TYR A 65 -13.54 14.16 0.99
C TYR A 65 -13.44 15.60 1.49
N ASP A 66 -13.88 15.87 2.71
CA ASP A 66 -14.14 17.23 3.23
C ASP A 66 -13.06 17.76 4.21
N GLY A 67 -11.83 17.27 4.05
CA GLY A 67 -10.63 17.85 4.66
C GLY A 67 -10.22 17.20 5.99
N HIS A 68 -10.82 16.07 6.35
CA HIS A 68 -10.33 15.22 7.44
C HIS A 68 -9.04 14.47 7.07
N LEU A 69 -8.88 14.09 5.80
CA LEU A 69 -7.66 13.47 5.27
C LEU A 69 -6.81 14.47 4.47
N ASP A 70 -5.53 14.53 4.78
CA ASP A 70 -4.55 15.25 3.97
C ASP A 70 -4.38 14.56 2.61
N PHE A 71 -4.69 15.26 1.52
CA PHE A 71 -4.51 14.73 0.17
C PHE A 71 -3.04 14.79 -0.26
N VAL A 72 -2.55 13.68 -0.82
CA VAL A 72 -1.19 13.54 -1.35
C VAL A 72 -1.26 13.32 -2.87
N PRO A 73 -0.95 14.35 -3.70
CA PRO A 73 -0.93 14.21 -5.14
C PRO A 73 0.14 13.21 -5.61
N MET A 74 -0.17 12.44 -6.65
CA MET A 74 0.76 11.51 -7.28
C MET A 74 0.97 11.83 -8.77
N LEU A 75 2.22 11.90 -9.20
CA LEU A 75 2.56 11.82 -10.63
C LEU A 75 2.74 10.35 -11.00
N TRP A 76 1.64 9.67 -11.33
CA TRP A 76 1.62 8.21 -11.51
C TRP A 76 2.62 7.70 -12.55
N GLY A 77 2.78 8.40 -13.68
CA GLY A 77 3.68 8.04 -14.77
C GLY A 77 4.25 9.28 -15.46
N ALA A 78 5.20 9.08 -16.38
CA ALA A 78 5.77 10.19 -17.14
C ALA A 78 4.79 10.63 -18.26
N PRO A 79 4.55 11.94 -18.41
CA PRO A 79 3.79 12.44 -19.56
C PRO A 79 4.55 12.19 -20.85
N SER A 80 3.82 12.06 -21.96
CA SER A 80 4.43 11.80 -23.28
C SER A 80 5.29 12.95 -23.79
N SER A 81 5.04 14.19 -23.33
CA SER A 81 5.78 15.39 -23.73
C SER A 81 6.88 15.72 -22.73
N ASP A 82 8.08 16.00 -23.23
CA ASP A 82 9.24 16.42 -22.43
C ASP A 82 9.14 17.88 -21.91
N THR A 83 8.12 18.61 -22.35
CA THR A 83 7.79 19.98 -21.93
C THR A 83 6.52 20.09 -21.08
N ASP A 84 5.90 18.96 -20.73
CA ASP A 84 4.73 18.94 -19.85
C ASP A 84 5.08 19.53 -18.47
N MET A 85 4.14 20.29 -17.90
CA MET A 85 4.25 20.90 -16.57
C MET A 85 2.95 20.72 -15.78
N THR A 86 2.05 19.84 -16.24
CA THR A 86 0.69 19.70 -15.73
C THR A 86 0.71 19.29 -14.27
N PHE A 87 1.58 18.37 -13.87
CA PHE A 87 1.66 17.95 -12.48
C PHE A 87 2.06 19.11 -11.57
N TYR A 88 3.18 19.77 -11.90
CA TYR A 88 3.65 20.92 -11.15
C TYR A 88 2.60 22.03 -11.05
N ASN A 89 1.97 22.38 -12.18
CA ASN A 89 0.97 23.45 -12.24
C ASN A 89 -0.29 23.10 -11.43
N THR A 90 -0.74 21.84 -11.46
CA THR A 90 -1.87 21.38 -10.66
C THR A 90 -1.53 21.44 -9.17
N VAL A 91 -0.39 20.89 -8.74
CA VAL A 91 0.02 20.92 -7.33
C VAL A 91 0.17 22.36 -6.83
N LYS A 92 0.84 23.21 -7.60
CA LYS A 92 0.96 24.63 -7.28
C LYS A 92 -0.42 25.29 -7.18
N GLY A 93 -1.33 25.00 -8.11
CA GLY A 93 -2.70 25.53 -8.10
C GLY A 93 -3.50 25.12 -6.87
N LEU A 94 -3.34 23.88 -6.38
CA LEU A 94 -3.95 23.42 -5.13
C LEU A 94 -3.42 24.21 -3.92
N ILE A 95 -2.11 24.42 -3.86
CA ILE A 95 -1.46 25.22 -2.80
C ILE A 95 -1.92 26.67 -2.84
N ASP A 96 -1.90 27.31 -4.01
CA ASP A 96 -2.36 28.69 -4.19
C ASP A 96 -3.86 28.83 -3.85
N GLY A 97 -4.64 27.77 -4.05
CA GLY A 97 -6.06 27.66 -3.68
C GLY A 97 -6.30 27.44 -2.18
N GLY A 98 -5.24 27.31 -1.36
CA GLY A 98 -5.31 27.20 0.09
C GLY A 98 -5.32 25.76 0.63
N MET A 99 -5.14 24.75 -0.21
CA MET A 99 -5.02 23.36 0.24
C MET A 99 -3.64 23.10 0.85
N ASN A 100 -3.60 22.39 1.97
CA ASN A 100 -2.35 21.97 2.60
C ASN A 100 -1.72 20.78 1.84
N ILE A 101 -0.88 21.06 0.85
CA ILE A 101 -0.08 20.01 0.18
C ILE A 101 1.31 19.97 0.79
N SER A 102 1.50 19.04 1.73
CA SER A 102 2.79 18.84 2.41
C SER A 102 3.69 17.81 1.74
N TYR A 103 3.10 16.87 0.99
CA TYR A 103 3.80 15.74 0.37
C TYR A 103 3.30 15.52 -1.05
N VAL A 104 4.15 14.96 -1.91
CA VAL A 104 3.76 14.38 -3.20
C VAL A 104 4.42 13.02 -3.39
N LEU A 105 3.74 12.14 -4.12
CA LEU A 105 4.26 10.86 -4.59
C LEU A 105 4.69 10.97 -6.05
N ALA A 106 5.81 10.34 -6.39
CA ALA A 106 6.26 10.21 -7.76
C ALA A 106 5.70 8.93 -8.40
N PHE A 107 6.38 8.46 -9.45
CA PHE A 107 5.93 7.37 -10.33
C PHE A 107 5.56 6.10 -9.58
N ASN A 108 4.48 5.45 -10.03
CA ASN A 108 3.92 4.22 -9.48
C ASN A 108 4.42 3.01 -10.25
N GLU A 109 5.23 2.18 -9.60
CA GLU A 109 5.87 0.99 -10.16
C GLU A 109 6.44 1.24 -11.57
N PRO A 110 7.35 2.22 -11.73
CA PRO A 110 7.90 2.53 -13.04
C PRO A 110 8.73 1.39 -13.63
N ASP A 111 9.22 0.47 -12.80
CA ASP A 111 9.88 -0.77 -13.19
C ASP A 111 8.91 -1.87 -13.66
N GLY A 112 7.61 -1.73 -13.36
CA GLY A 112 6.55 -2.63 -13.79
C GLY A 112 5.86 -2.14 -15.06
N CYS A 113 5.78 -3.02 -16.07
CA CYS A 113 5.06 -2.75 -17.33
C CYS A 113 3.75 -3.54 -17.48
N THR A 114 3.38 -4.28 -16.45
CA THR A 114 2.17 -5.11 -16.39
C THR A 114 1.44 -4.84 -15.08
N SER A 115 0.15 -5.14 -15.03
CA SER A 115 -0.61 -5.20 -13.77
C SER A 115 -0.76 -3.88 -12.99
N GLY A 116 -0.68 -2.72 -13.67
CA GLY A 116 -0.95 -1.42 -13.05
C GLY A 116 0.27 -0.56 -12.73
N GLY A 117 1.48 -0.98 -13.15
CA GLY A 117 2.68 -0.14 -13.11
C GLY A 117 2.76 0.86 -14.27
N SER A 118 3.52 1.94 -14.06
CA SER A 118 3.59 3.06 -15.00
C SER A 118 4.53 2.84 -16.19
N CYS A 119 5.37 1.80 -16.16
CA CYS A 119 6.31 1.43 -17.23
C CYS A 119 7.15 2.62 -17.73
N VAL A 120 7.96 3.21 -16.84
CA VAL A 120 8.77 4.41 -17.15
C VAL A 120 10.25 4.06 -17.02
N SER A 121 11.06 4.44 -18.00
CA SER A 121 12.52 4.26 -17.89
C SER A 121 13.11 5.18 -16.82
N ALA A 122 14.21 4.76 -16.19
CA ALA A 122 14.91 5.56 -15.19
C ALA A 122 15.34 6.95 -15.73
N ASP A 123 15.79 7.03 -16.99
CA ASP A 123 16.20 8.29 -17.62
C ASP A 123 15.02 9.23 -17.84
N THR A 124 13.90 8.71 -18.36
CA THR A 124 12.66 9.48 -18.56
C THR A 124 12.11 9.98 -17.22
N ALA A 125 12.14 9.13 -16.20
CA ALA A 125 11.72 9.47 -14.84
C ALA A 125 12.60 10.58 -14.25
N ALA A 126 13.93 10.49 -14.39
CA ALA A 126 14.86 11.52 -13.89
C ALA A 126 14.62 12.88 -14.57
N GLN A 127 14.47 12.90 -15.90
CA GLN A 127 14.17 14.13 -16.65
C GLN A 127 12.83 14.75 -16.22
N THR A 128 11.80 13.92 -16.06
CA THR A 128 10.47 14.35 -15.61
C THR A 128 10.51 14.85 -14.17
N TRP A 129 11.23 14.17 -13.28
CA TRP A 129 11.41 14.59 -11.89
C TRP A 129 12.03 15.99 -11.82
N ILE A 130 13.16 16.20 -12.50
CA ILE A 130 13.88 17.48 -12.49
C ILE A 130 12.98 18.62 -13.00
N ARG A 131 12.10 18.33 -13.96
CA ARG A 131 11.19 19.28 -14.56
C ARG A 131 9.98 19.60 -13.68
N GLU A 132 9.28 18.58 -13.18
CA GLU A 132 7.94 18.74 -12.57
C GLU A 132 7.90 18.51 -11.05
N ILE A 133 8.76 17.67 -10.50
CA ILE A 133 8.72 17.28 -9.08
C ILE A 133 9.71 18.10 -8.26
N GLU A 134 10.98 18.18 -8.69
CA GLU A 134 12.04 18.90 -7.97
C GLU A 134 11.69 20.36 -7.64
N PRO A 135 11.05 21.15 -8.55
CA PRO A 135 10.69 22.52 -8.25
C PRO A 135 9.67 22.68 -7.11
N LEU A 136 8.88 21.65 -6.78
CA LEU A 136 7.90 21.69 -5.70
C LEU A 136 8.54 21.87 -4.32
N LYS A 137 9.82 21.51 -4.14
CA LYS A 137 10.55 21.80 -2.89
C LYS A 137 10.59 23.30 -2.58
N LYS A 138 10.64 24.15 -3.61
CA LYS A 138 10.61 25.62 -3.43
C LYS A 138 9.29 26.11 -2.86
N LEU A 139 8.24 25.30 -2.95
CA LEU A 139 6.91 25.54 -2.38
C LEU A 139 6.76 24.89 -0.99
N GLY A 140 7.82 24.28 -0.44
CA GLY A 140 7.80 23.61 0.86
C GLY A 140 7.27 22.16 0.84
N VAL A 141 7.03 21.60 -0.34
CA VAL A 141 6.51 20.23 -0.50
C VAL A 141 7.65 19.22 -0.35
N LYS A 142 7.40 18.15 0.41
CA LYS A 142 8.31 16.99 0.53
C LYS A 142 8.07 15.99 -0.60
N LEU A 143 9.15 15.47 -1.18
CA LEU A 143 9.09 14.65 -2.38
C LEU A 143 9.32 13.17 -2.07
N GLY A 144 8.36 12.31 -2.40
CA GLY A 144 8.54 10.87 -2.35
C GLY A 144 9.28 10.37 -3.57
N ALA A 145 10.32 9.55 -3.37
CA ALA A 145 10.98 8.83 -4.45
C ALA A 145 9.99 7.96 -5.26
N PRO A 146 10.33 7.50 -6.47
CA PRO A 146 9.46 6.60 -7.21
C PRO A 146 9.18 5.31 -6.41
N ALA A 147 7.91 4.92 -6.34
CA ALA A 147 7.48 3.70 -5.65
C ALA A 147 7.69 2.51 -6.58
N VAL A 148 8.75 1.74 -6.38
CA VAL A 148 9.08 0.58 -7.24
C VAL A 148 8.41 -0.69 -6.74
N THR A 149 8.28 -1.70 -7.61
CA THR A 149 7.78 -3.02 -7.18
C THR A 149 8.66 -3.61 -6.07
N GLY A 150 8.08 -4.47 -5.23
CA GLY A 150 8.79 -5.15 -4.13
C GLY A 150 9.88 -6.15 -4.56
N ALA A 151 10.11 -6.32 -5.85
CA ALA A 151 11.09 -7.25 -6.42
C ALA A 151 12.52 -6.65 -6.48
N PRO A 152 13.58 -7.48 -6.57
CA PRO A 152 14.95 -6.99 -6.74
C PRO A 152 15.16 -6.06 -7.95
N SER A 153 14.35 -6.22 -9.01
CA SER A 153 14.34 -5.32 -10.17
C SER A 153 13.95 -3.89 -9.81
N GLY A 154 13.06 -3.70 -8.84
CA GLY A 154 12.65 -2.39 -8.36
C GLY A 154 13.81 -1.62 -7.75
N PHE A 155 14.60 -2.26 -6.87
CA PHE A 155 15.81 -1.64 -6.32
C PHE A 155 16.84 -1.30 -7.39
N THR A 156 17.00 -2.17 -8.40
CA THR A 156 17.89 -1.90 -9.54
C THR A 156 17.42 -0.68 -10.32
N TRP A 157 16.12 -0.56 -10.58
CA TRP A 157 15.53 0.58 -11.26
C TRP A 157 15.74 1.87 -10.46
N LEU A 158 15.52 1.84 -9.14
CA LEU A 158 15.66 3.01 -8.28
C LEU A 158 17.11 3.51 -8.20
N GLN A 159 18.08 2.59 -8.16
CA GLN A 159 19.50 2.94 -8.26
C GLN A 159 19.82 3.60 -9.61
N ASN A 160 19.29 3.07 -10.72
CA ASN A 160 19.47 3.66 -12.04
C ASN A 160 18.84 5.06 -12.13
N PHE A 161 17.67 5.26 -11.53
CA PHE A 161 17.01 6.56 -11.45
C PHE A 161 17.87 7.60 -10.72
N PHE A 162 18.36 7.30 -9.52
CA PHE A 162 19.24 8.24 -8.79
C PHE A 162 20.57 8.49 -9.52
N THR A 163 21.08 7.50 -10.25
CA THR A 163 22.25 7.68 -11.12
C THR A 163 21.95 8.65 -12.26
N ALA A 164 20.83 8.46 -12.97
CA ALA A 164 20.38 9.32 -14.07
C ALA A 164 20.08 10.75 -13.61
N CYS A 165 19.62 10.93 -12.38
CA CYS A 165 19.43 12.23 -11.76
C CYS A 165 20.72 13.05 -11.63
N ALA A 166 21.89 12.41 -11.57
CA ALA A 166 23.20 13.06 -11.46
C ALA A 166 23.26 14.14 -10.36
N GLY A 167 22.59 13.89 -9.22
CA GLY A 167 22.51 14.82 -8.08
C GLY A 167 21.41 15.88 -8.16
N ASN A 168 20.55 15.89 -9.18
CA ASN A 168 19.48 16.87 -9.38
C ASN A 168 18.09 16.41 -8.90
N CYS A 169 17.98 15.24 -8.29
CA CYS A 169 16.74 14.75 -7.67
C CYS A 169 16.96 14.61 -6.17
N SER A 170 16.22 15.37 -5.36
CA SER A 170 16.36 15.36 -3.91
C SER A 170 15.09 14.85 -3.22
N ALA A 171 14.89 13.54 -3.27
CA ALA A 171 13.81 12.86 -2.55
C ALA A 171 13.96 13.04 -1.02
N ASP A 172 12.85 13.27 -0.32
CA ASP A 172 12.79 13.45 1.14
C ASP A 172 12.38 12.15 1.86
N PHE A 173 11.64 11.27 1.19
CA PHE A 173 11.20 9.99 1.72
C PHE A 173 11.11 8.91 0.63
N LEU A 174 11.05 7.64 1.05
CA LEU A 174 11.02 6.47 0.18
C LEU A 174 9.67 5.74 0.28
N PRO A 175 8.81 5.85 -0.75
CA PRO A 175 7.68 4.96 -0.96
C PRO A 175 8.12 3.51 -1.23
N LEU A 176 7.44 2.54 -0.62
CA LEU A 176 7.70 1.12 -0.77
C LEU A 176 6.39 0.36 -1.05
N HIS A 177 6.44 -0.57 -2.00
CA HIS A 177 5.36 -1.51 -2.29
C HIS A 177 5.74 -2.92 -1.88
N TRP A 178 4.78 -3.67 -1.34
CA TRP A 178 5.00 -5.09 -1.02
C TRP A 178 3.73 -5.93 -1.13
N TYR A 179 3.79 -6.94 -2.00
CA TYR A 179 2.73 -7.93 -2.12
C TYR A 179 3.30 -9.33 -1.82
N GLY A 180 3.01 -9.84 -0.63
CA GLY A 180 3.56 -11.11 -0.13
C GLY A 180 3.46 -11.26 1.39
N ASN A 181 4.10 -12.28 1.95
CA ASN A 181 4.05 -12.56 3.39
C ASN A 181 4.79 -11.50 4.25
N PHE A 182 4.62 -11.59 5.57
CA PHE A 182 5.17 -10.63 6.52
C PHE A 182 6.70 -10.69 6.61
N GLU A 183 7.30 -11.88 6.57
CA GLU A 183 8.76 -12.01 6.63
C GLU A 183 9.44 -11.32 5.45
N GLY A 184 8.85 -11.46 4.26
CA GLY A 184 9.32 -10.77 3.06
C GLY A 184 9.16 -9.26 3.17
N LEU A 185 8.03 -8.77 3.70
CA LEU A 185 7.80 -7.34 3.97
C LEU A 185 8.87 -6.77 4.90
N ALA A 186 9.08 -7.41 6.06
CA ALA A 186 10.05 -6.97 7.05
C ALA A 186 11.48 -6.97 6.49
N SER A 187 11.82 -8.00 5.69
CA SER A 187 13.11 -8.06 4.98
C SER A 187 13.26 -6.94 3.95
N HIS A 188 12.22 -6.67 3.16
CA HIS A 188 12.23 -5.63 2.12
C HIS A 188 12.42 -4.24 2.72
N VAL A 189 11.67 -3.92 3.78
CA VAL A 189 11.83 -2.68 4.57
C VAL A 189 13.24 -2.58 5.14
N GLY A 190 13.77 -3.67 5.70
CA GLY A 190 15.14 -3.72 6.23
C GLY A 190 16.21 -3.42 5.18
N GLN A 191 16.08 -4.01 3.99
CA GLN A 191 16.98 -3.78 2.86
C GLN A 191 16.89 -2.33 2.37
N ALA A 192 15.68 -1.79 2.23
CA ALA A 192 15.47 -0.39 1.84
C ALA A 192 16.16 0.55 2.85
N ASN A 193 16.07 0.25 4.14
CA ASN A 193 16.62 1.10 5.20
C ASN A 193 18.16 1.05 5.21
N ALA A 194 18.73 -0.14 4.99
CA ALA A 194 20.17 -0.29 4.85
C ALA A 194 20.72 0.45 3.62
N THR A 195 19.95 0.52 2.53
CA THR A 195 20.35 1.16 1.28
C THR A 195 20.18 2.69 1.32
N TYR A 196 19.11 3.18 1.94
CA TYR A 196 18.71 4.59 1.96
C TYR A 196 18.56 5.14 3.39
N ALA A 197 19.57 4.92 4.23
CA ALA A 197 19.52 5.11 5.70
C ALA A 197 19.13 6.50 6.23
N ASN A 198 19.13 7.54 5.40
CA ASN A 198 18.81 8.91 5.80
C ASN A 198 17.39 9.36 5.39
N MET A 199 16.56 8.45 4.87
CA MET A 199 15.20 8.75 4.43
C MET A 199 14.17 8.10 5.35
N THR A 200 13.10 8.84 5.66
CA THR A 200 11.88 8.21 6.18
C THR A 200 11.21 7.39 5.09
N MET A 201 10.36 6.46 5.48
CA MET A 201 9.66 5.54 4.59
C MET A 201 8.16 5.70 4.68
N TRP A 202 7.52 5.51 3.54
CA TRP A 202 6.09 5.39 3.37
C TRP A 202 5.83 4.02 2.74
N VAL A 203 5.07 3.15 3.40
CA VAL A 203 4.65 1.89 2.75
C VAL A 203 3.33 2.17 2.05
N THR A 204 3.41 2.67 0.81
CA THR A 204 2.25 3.22 0.09
C THR A 204 1.32 2.14 -0.43
N GLU A 205 1.82 0.93 -0.66
CA GLU A 205 0.98 -0.23 -0.96
C GLU A 205 1.51 -1.47 -0.27
N TYR A 206 0.65 -2.18 0.45
CA TYR A 206 0.97 -3.51 0.91
C TYR A 206 -0.26 -4.38 1.14
N ALA A 207 -0.14 -5.66 0.81
CA ALA A 207 -1.12 -6.70 1.10
C ALA A 207 -0.47 -8.09 0.98
N TYR A 208 -1.06 -9.12 1.58
CA TYR A 208 -0.66 -10.50 1.28
C TYR A 208 -1.50 -11.02 0.11
N ALA A 209 -1.05 -10.74 -1.11
CA ALA A 209 -1.80 -11.05 -2.31
C ALA A 209 -2.15 -12.55 -2.41
N ASP A 210 -3.42 -12.83 -2.73
CA ASP A 210 -3.99 -14.17 -2.93
C ASP A 210 -3.86 -15.13 -1.73
N ALA A 211 -3.54 -14.61 -0.55
CA ALA A 211 -3.57 -15.37 0.70
C ALA A 211 -5.00 -15.69 1.12
N ASP A 212 -5.18 -16.73 1.93
CA ASP A 212 -6.48 -17.03 2.52
C ASP A 212 -6.85 -16.03 3.63
N LEU A 213 -8.09 -16.09 4.10
CA LEU A 213 -8.61 -15.19 5.14
C LEU A 213 -7.75 -15.18 6.41
N SER A 214 -7.32 -16.35 6.89
CA SER A 214 -6.54 -16.44 8.13
C SER A 214 -5.17 -15.80 7.95
N ASP A 215 -4.50 -16.12 6.85
CA ASP A 215 -3.18 -15.58 6.53
C ASP A 215 -3.22 -14.07 6.26
N SER A 216 -4.27 -13.58 5.60
CA SER A 216 -4.47 -12.14 5.35
C SER A 216 -4.69 -11.37 6.65
N GLN A 217 -5.52 -11.91 7.56
CA GLN A 217 -5.76 -11.32 8.87
C GLN A 217 -4.51 -11.35 9.76
N GLU A 218 -3.75 -12.44 9.75
CA GLU A 218 -2.49 -12.54 10.49
C GLU A 218 -1.45 -11.55 9.94
N PHE A 219 -1.27 -11.50 8.62
CA PHE A 219 -0.39 -10.56 7.95
C PHE A 219 -0.72 -9.11 8.30
N TYR A 220 -2.00 -8.74 8.26
CA TYR A 220 -2.45 -7.40 8.64
C TYR A 220 -2.05 -7.04 10.09
N ASN A 221 -2.31 -7.94 11.03
CA ASN A 221 -2.00 -7.71 12.44
C ASN A 221 -0.49 -7.60 12.68
N GLN A 222 0.31 -8.44 12.03
CA GLN A 222 1.77 -8.40 12.15
C GLN A 222 2.37 -7.12 11.52
N SER A 223 1.92 -6.76 10.31
CA SER A 223 2.42 -5.61 9.56
C SER A 223 2.07 -4.27 10.20
N SER A 224 0.82 -4.05 10.60
CA SER A 224 0.39 -2.82 11.30
C SER A 224 1.20 -2.61 12.59
N SER A 225 1.30 -3.65 13.41
CA SER A 225 2.08 -3.65 14.66
C SER A 225 3.57 -3.39 14.42
N PHE A 226 4.12 -3.90 13.31
CA PHE A 226 5.50 -3.62 12.90
C PHE A 226 5.68 -2.16 12.51
N PHE A 227 4.83 -1.61 11.64
CA PHE A 227 4.96 -0.22 11.17
C PHE A 227 4.80 0.81 12.28
N ASP A 228 3.90 0.57 13.23
CA ASP A 228 3.68 1.48 14.36
C ASP A 228 4.92 1.58 15.27
N ARG A 229 5.69 0.48 15.42
CA ARG A 229 6.91 0.44 16.25
C ARG A 229 8.17 1.01 15.59
N ILE A 230 8.18 1.17 14.27
CA ILE A 230 9.38 1.58 13.54
C ILE A 230 9.33 3.08 13.24
N ASP A 231 10.22 3.86 13.84
CA ASP A 231 10.20 5.34 13.78
C ASP A 231 10.40 5.90 12.37
N TYR A 232 11.26 5.25 11.57
CA TYR A 232 11.53 5.71 10.20
C TYR A 232 10.40 5.34 9.24
N ILE A 233 9.46 4.47 9.61
CA ILE A 233 8.21 4.26 8.86
C ILE A 233 7.21 5.26 9.41
N THR A 234 6.89 6.25 8.60
CA THR A 234 6.06 7.39 9.04
C THR A 234 4.63 7.30 8.54
N HIS A 235 4.41 6.60 7.43
CA HIS A 235 3.11 6.48 6.78
C HIS A 235 2.97 5.07 6.20
N TYR A 236 1.78 4.50 6.24
CA TYR A 236 1.46 3.28 5.51
C TYR A 236 0.00 3.26 5.04
N SER A 237 -0.23 2.62 3.90
CA SER A 237 -1.56 2.42 3.32
C SER A 237 -1.76 0.99 2.86
N TYR A 238 -2.65 0.26 3.54
CA TYR A 238 -2.99 -1.11 3.18
C TYR A 238 -3.76 -1.13 1.86
N PHE A 239 -3.35 -1.98 0.91
CA PHE A 239 -3.99 -2.09 -0.39
C PHE A 239 -5.23 -3.00 -0.28
N GLY A 240 -6.37 -2.40 0.05
CA GLY A 240 -7.61 -3.14 0.28
C GLY A 240 -8.88 -2.30 0.29
N ALA A 241 -8.82 -0.99 0.01
CA ALA A 241 -9.94 -0.06 0.10
C ALA A 241 -10.93 -0.20 -1.09
N PHE A 242 -11.45 -1.40 -1.27
CA PHE A 242 -12.38 -1.79 -2.32
C PHE A 242 -13.19 -3.01 -1.86
N ARG A 243 -14.23 -3.34 -2.63
CA ARG A 243 -15.05 -4.53 -2.38
C ARG A 243 -14.34 -5.79 -2.85
N SER A 244 -14.54 -6.88 -2.13
CA SER A 244 -13.87 -8.18 -2.35
C SER A 244 -14.10 -8.77 -3.74
N ASP A 245 -15.24 -8.50 -4.38
CA ASP A 245 -15.55 -8.95 -5.74
C ASP A 245 -14.83 -8.17 -6.85
N THR A 246 -14.17 -7.07 -6.50
CA THR A 246 -13.37 -6.24 -7.42
C THR A 246 -11.86 -6.34 -7.20
N SER A 247 -11.43 -7.08 -6.18
CA SER A 247 -10.03 -7.22 -5.80
C SER A 247 -9.21 -7.89 -6.91
N ASN A 248 -8.02 -7.35 -7.19
CA ASN A 248 -7.00 -7.95 -8.04
C ASN A 248 -5.85 -8.59 -7.25
N VAL A 249 -5.95 -8.64 -5.91
CA VAL A 249 -4.92 -9.19 -5.00
C VAL A 249 -5.51 -10.20 -4.02
N GLY A 250 -6.55 -10.91 -4.45
CA GLY A 250 -7.28 -11.88 -3.61
C GLY A 250 -8.47 -11.26 -2.87
N VAL A 251 -9.54 -12.03 -2.71
CA VAL A 251 -10.80 -11.56 -2.10
C VAL A 251 -10.64 -11.27 -0.61
N ASP A 252 -9.76 -12.03 0.05
CA ASP A 252 -9.56 -12.05 1.50
C ASP A 252 -8.71 -10.87 2.02
N THR A 253 -8.11 -10.10 1.11
CA THR A 253 -7.38 -8.87 1.46
C THR A 253 -8.29 -7.64 1.49
N ALA A 254 -9.50 -7.71 0.93
CA ALA A 254 -10.38 -6.55 0.81
C ALA A 254 -10.90 -6.06 2.17
N MET A 255 -10.99 -4.73 2.32
CA MET A 255 -11.56 -4.07 3.49
C MET A 255 -13.08 -4.06 3.49
N LEU A 256 -13.71 -4.24 2.31
CA LEU A 256 -15.15 -4.36 2.17
C LEU A 256 -15.51 -5.72 1.59
N THR A 257 -16.59 -6.32 2.07
CA THR A 257 -17.24 -7.45 1.40
C THR A 257 -17.81 -6.99 0.05
N GLN A 258 -18.22 -7.93 -0.80
CA GLN A 258 -18.94 -7.69 -2.04
C GLN A 258 -20.23 -6.86 -1.85
N LYS A 259 -20.76 -6.80 -0.62
CA LYS A 259 -21.94 -5.99 -0.27
C LYS A 259 -21.62 -4.58 0.21
N GLY A 260 -20.34 -4.26 0.42
CA GLY A 260 -19.92 -2.98 1.01
C GLY A 260 -19.93 -2.96 2.54
N GLU A 261 -19.96 -4.12 3.18
CA GLU A 261 -19.84 -4.23 4.64
C GLU A 261 -18.35 -4.30 5.01
N LEU A 262 -17.93 -3.65 6.09
CA LEU A 262 -16.53 -3.72 6.57
C LEU A 262 -16.16 -5.16 6.94
N THR A 263 -15.07 -5.67 6.38
CA THR A 263 -14.43 -6.92 6.85
C THR A 263 -13.70 -6.68 8.17
N ASP A 264 -13.21 -7.74 8.80
CA ASP A 264 -12.35 -7.60 9.99
C ASP A 264 -11.11 -6.72 9.71
N ILE A 265 -10.42 -6.93 8.59
CA ILE A 265 -9.27 -6.09 8.20
C ILE A 265 -9.70 -4.64 8.03
N GLY A 266 -10.82 -4.39 7.33
CA GLY A 266 -11.34 -3.03 7.14
C GLY A 266 -11.66 -2.33 8.45
N ALA A 267 -12.36 -3.03 9.35
CA ALA A 267 -12.71 -2.50 10.66
C ALA A 267 -11.47 -2.21 11.51
N TRP A 268 -10.54 -3.15 11.61
CA TRP A 268 -9.29 -2.94 12.35
C TRP A 268 -8.45 -1.80 11.78
N TYR A 269 -8.45 -1.62 10.46
CA TYR A 269 -7.70 -0.56 9.81
C TYR A 269 -8.23 0.83 10.16
N LEU A 270 -9.56 0.95 10.24
CA LEU A 270 -10.26 2.16 10.66
C LEU A 270 -10.29 2.37 12.18
N GLY A 271 -9.69 1.48 12.97
CA GLY A 271 -9.64 1.59 14.43
C GLY A 271 -10.85 1.02 15.16
N MET A 272 -11.64 0.20 14.49
CA MET A 272 -12.86 -0.41 14.99
C MET A 272 -12.64 -1.86 15.42
N ASP A 273 -13.58 -2.40 16.21
CA ASP A 273 -13.62 -3.82 16.54
C ASP A 273 -13.98 -4.67 15.31
N ALA A 274 -13.58 -5.95 15.34
CA ALA A 274 -13.91 -6.94 14.31
C ALA A 274 -15.44 -6.99 14.05
N THR A 275 -15.82 -7.10 12.77
CA THR A 275 -17.23 -7.18 12.34
C THR A 275 -17.71 -8.62 12.19
N GLY A 276 -16.78 -9.56 11.95
CA GLY A 276 -17.06 -10.95 11.60
C GLY A 276 -17.54 -11.14 10.15
N GLU A 277 -17.53 -10.08 9.33
CA GLU A 277 -17.97 -10.15 7.95
C GLU A 277 -16.89 -10.75 7.05
N VAL A 278 -17.25 -11.82 6.35
CA VAL A 278 -16.32 -12.61 5.52
C VAL A 278 -16.42 -12.18 4.06
N PRO A 279 -15.33 -11.69 3.44
CA PRO A 279 -15.33 -11.32 2.04
C PRO A 279 -15.58 -12.53 1.13
N LYS A 280 -16.23 -12.29 -0.01
CA LYS A 280 -16.48 -13.31 -1.04
C LYS A 280 -16.23 -12.73 -2.42
N GLY A 281 -15.79 -13.57 -3.35
CA GLY A 281 -15.69 -13.18 -4.76
C GLY A 281 -17.05 -13.05 -5.43
N ASP A 282 -17.05 -12.59 -6.69
CA ASP A 282 -18.24 -12.58 -7.52
C ASP A 282 -18.80 -14.02 -7.66
N ALA A 283 -20.10 -14.20 -7.38
CA ALA A 283 -20.77 -15.49 -7.48
C ALA A 283 -20.60 -16.14 -8.88
N ALA A 284 -20.43 -15.31 -9.93
CA ALA A 284 -20.15 -15.77 -11.29
C ALA A 284 -18.72 -16.30 -11.50
N GLN A 285 -17.73 -15.84 -10.74
CA GLN A 285 -16.36 -16.39 -10.76
C GLN A 285 -16.26 -17.68 -9.95
N VAL A 286 -16.95 -17.76 -8.81
CA VAL A 286 -17.00 -18.96 -7.96
C VAL A 286 -17.65 -20.15 -8.69
N ALA A 287 -18.72 -19.90 -9.46
CA ALA A 287 -19.37 -20.93 -10.27
C ALA A 287 -18.48 -21.45 -11.42
N LYS A 288 -17.58 -20.62 -11.98
CA LYS A 288 -16.60 -21.06 -12.99
C LYS A 288 -15.57 -22.01 -12.38
N PHE A 289 -15.05 -21.71 -11.18
CA PHE A 289 -14.13 -22.63 -10.49
C PHE A 289 -14.81 -23.96 -10.11
N ALA A 290 -16.04 -23.92 -9.59
CA ALA A 290 -16.80 -25.14 -9.28
C ALA A 290 -17.11 -25.98 -10.54
N GLY A 291 -17.43 -25.32 -11.66
CA GLY A 291 -17.64 -25.98 -12.96
C GLY A 291 -16.38 -26.68 -13.49
N TRP A 292 -15.20 -26.06 -13.33
CA TRP A 292 -13.93 -26.68 -13.73
C TRP A 292 -13.52 -27.85 -12.83
N VAL A 293 -13.75 -27.77 -11.51
CA VAL A 293 -13.50 -28.89 -10.59
C VAL A 293 -14.40 -30.09 -10.89
N ILE A 294 -15.67 -29.86 -11.24
CA ILE A 294 -16.59 -30.93 -11.66
C ILE A 294 -16.17 -31.55 -13.00
N VAL A 295 -15.72 -30.75 -13.97
CA VAL A 295 -15.25 -31.26 -15.28
C VAL A 295 -13.96 -32.08 -15.14
N VAL A 296 -13.02 -31.66 -14.29
CA VAL A 296 -11.79 -32.42 -14.01
C VAL A 296 -12.09 -33.72 -13.26
N ALA A 297 -13.04 -33.71 -12.32
CA ALA A 297 -13.48 -34.93 -11.63
C ALA A 297 -14.14 -35.95 -12.59
N VAL A 298 -14.97 -35.49 -13.52
CA VAL A 298 -15.62 -36.38 -14.52
C VAL A 298 -14.59 -36.93 -15.54
N ALA A 299 -13.59 -36.15 -15.92
CA ALA A 299 -12.52 -36.61 -16.81
C ALA A 299 -11.61 -37.67 -16.15
N ALA A 300 -11.38 -37.60 -14.84
CA ALA A 300 -10.60 -38.59 -14.10
C ALA A 300 -11.31 -39.96 -13.96
N PHE A 301 -12.64 -40.01 -14.10
CA PHE A 301 -13.40 -41.26 -14.10
C PHE A 301 -13.49 -41.95 -15.47
N TRP A 302 -13.06 -41.30 -16.56
CA TRP A 302 -13.11 -41.87 -17.92
C TRP A 302 -11.76 -42.43 -18.43
N THR A 303 -10.68 -42.33 -17.66
CA THR A 303 -9.35 -42.87 -18.03
C THR A 303 -8.96 -44.11 -17.23
N ILE A 304 -9.88 -44.68 -16.44
CA ILE A 304 -9.70 -45.96 -15.75
C ILE A 304 -10.89 -46.87 -16.06
N ALA A 305 -10.98 -47.33 -17.30
CA ALA A 305 -11.77 -48.50 -17.73
C ALA A 305 -11.14 -49.10 -18.99
#